data_AF-B7PRZ1-F1
#
_entry.id   AF-B7PRZ1-F1
#
_cell.length_a   1.000
_cell.length_b   1.000
_cell.length_c   1.000
_cell.angle_alpha   90.00
_cell.angle_beta   90.00
_cell.angle_gamma   90.00
#
_symmetry.space_group_name_H-M   'P 1'
#
loop_
_entity.id
_entity.type
_entity.pdbx_description
1 polymer ?
#
loop_
_entity_poly.entity_id
_entity_poly.type
_entity_poly.pdbx_seq_one_letter_code
_entity_poly.pdbx_strand_id
1 'polypeptide(L)'
;MVDMFADDFKNNLTSLPRDFTAEMPALTSLTFENNQITTFDEECLAPLAKNQSNRVRFGGNPLHCDCNLRFVLTYPTSWLNAYCMTPLALKHRPLKNVTEAQLCPSGEQSQ
;
A
#
# COMPACT_ATOMS: atom_id res chain seq x y z
N MET A 1 16.67 15.60 -16.10
CA MET A 1 17.37 14.99 -14.95
C MET A 1 17.10 15.88 -13.76
N VAL A 2 15.95 15.66 -13.12
CA VAL A 2 15.61 16.27 -11.83
C VAL A 2 15.28 15.09 -10.94
N ASP A 3 16.32 14.42 -10.47
CA ASP A 3 16.17 13.65 -9.23
C ASP A 3 16.03 14.71 -8.14
N MET A 4 14.79 15.14 -7.98
CA MET A 4 14.36 16.03 -6.91
C MET A 4 14.57 15.22 -5.63
N PHE A 5 15.74 15.41 -5.03
CA PHE A 5 16.02 14.94 -3.68
C PHE A 5 14.97 15.57 -2.79
N ALA A 6 13.88 14.84 -2.56
CA ALA A 6 12.94 15.15 -1.49
C ALA A 6 13.72 14.88 -0.20
N ASP A 7 14.00 15.96 0.53
CA ASP A 7 14.67 15.92 1.82
C ASP A 7 13.98 14.91 2.74
N ASP A 8 14.80 14.01 3.25
CA ASP A 8 14.48 12.64 3.64
C ASP A 8 13.99 12.57 5.09
N PHE A 9 12.70 12.84 5.33
CA PHE A 9 12.03 12.30 6.52
C PHE A 9 11.61 10.85 6.26
N LYS A 10 12.52 10.01 5.75
CA LYS A 10 12.27 8.59 5.61
C LYS A 10 12.37 7.94 6.97
N ASN A 11 11.23 7.45 7.43
CA ASN A 11 11.23 6.52 8.55
C ASN A 11 11.57 5.11 8.01
N ASN A 12 12.19 4.28 8.84
CA ASN A 12 12.63 2.95 8.46
C ASN A 12 11.56 1.88 8.74
N LEU A 13 10.27 2.24 8.73
CA LEU A 13 9.21 1.26 8.91
C LEU A 13 9.17 0.36 7.68
N THR A 14 9.39 -0.93 7.88
CA THR A 14 9.40 -1.94 6.82
C THR A 14 8.13 -2.77 6.78
N SER A 15 7.36 -2.78 7.87
CA SER A 15 6.11 -3.53 8.00
C SER A 15 5.19 -2.90 9.04
N LEU A 16 3.89 -3.21 8.94
CA LEU A 16 2.91 -2.93 9.98
C LEU A 16 2.71 -4.20 10.83
N PRO A 17 2.58 -4.09 12.17
CA PRO A 17 2.22 -5.25 12.99
C PRO A 17 0.85 -5.77 12.56
N ARG A 18 0.70 -7.10 12.48
CA ARG A 18 -0.63 -7.70 12.35
C ARG A 18 -1.50 -7.24 13.52
N ASP A 19 -2.76 -6.95 13.25
CA ASP A 19 -3.74 -6.59 14.27
C ASP A 19 -3.43 -5.34 15.12
N PHE A 20 -2.56 -4.42 14.69
CA PHE A 20 -2.32 -3.17 15.44
C PHE A 20 -3.59 -2.34 15.68
N THR A 21 -4.62 -2.55 14.84
CA THR A 21 -5.94 -1.93 14.96
C THR A 21 -6.78 -2.51 16.10
N ALA A 22 -6.47 -3.72 16.60
CA ALA A 22 -7.17 -4.35 17.72
C ALA A 22 -6.98 -3.55 19.02
N GLU A 23 -5.75 -3.07 19.25
CA GLU A 23 -5.40 -2.20 20.39
C GLU A 23 -5.82 -0.73 20.18
N MET A 24 -6.32 -0.39 18.98
CA MET A 24 -6.68 0.98 18.58
C MET A 24 -8.10 1.05 17.98
N PRO A 25 -9.15 0.73 18.74
CA PRO A 25 -10.51 0.61 18.22
C PRO A 25 -11.11 1.94 17.71
N ALA A 26 -10.57 3.07 18.14
CA ALA A 26 -10.99 4.41 17.71
C ALA A 26 -10.18 4.96 16.53
N LEU A 27 -9.27 4.17 15.94
CA LEU A 27 -8.42 4.61 14.86
C LEU A 27 -9.24 4.87 13.59
N THR A 28 -9.25 6.12 13.13
CA THR A 28 -9.96 6.56 11.91
C THR A 28 -9.03 7.13 10.86
N SER A 29 -7.80 7.48 11.23
CA SER A 29 -6.77 7.97 10.32
C SER A 29 -5.43 7.34 10.61
N LEU A 30 -4.77 6.86 9.56
CA LEU A 30 -3.46 6.22 9.61
C LEU A 30 -2.58 6.79 8.50
N THR A 31 -1.41 7.29 8.85
CA THR A 31 -0.44 7.83 7.89
C THR A 31 0.92 7.21 8.15
N PHE A 32 1.49 6.57 7.13
CA PHE A 32 2.84 6.00 7.16
C PHE A 32 3.54 6.24 5.80
N GLU A 33 3.31 7.42 5.23
CA GLU A 33 3.96 7.87 4.01
C GLU A 33 5.48 7.93 4.14
N ASN A 34 6.20 7.81 3.03
CA ASN A 34 7.67 7.91 2.95
C ASN A 34 8.40 6.96 3.92
N ASN A 35 7.96 5.70 3.97
CA ASN A 35 8.62 4.62 4.69
C ASN A 35 9.22 3.60 3.70
N GLN A 36 9.66 2.44 4.19
CA GLN A 36 10.30 1.39 3.40
C GLN A 36 9.42 0.15 3.25
N ILE A 37 8.09 0.32 3.28
CA ILE A 37 7.16 -0.79 3.17
C ILE A 37 7.03 -1.22 1.71
N THR A 38 7.21 -2.51 1.45
CA THR A 38 7.05 -3.07 0.10
C THR A 38 5.68 -3.74 -0.10
N THR A 39 5.06 -4.24 0.95
CA THR A 39 3.76 -4.92 0.90
C THR A 39 3.02 -4.78 2.23
N PHE A 40 1.73 -5.15 2.26
CA PHE A 40 0.93 -5.20 3.47
C PHE A 40 0.16 -6.51 3.55
N ASP A 41 -0.10 -6.99 4.76
CA ASP A 41 -1.08 -8.04 4.98
C ASP A 41 -2.49 -7.43 4.96
N GLU A 42 -3.46 -8.13 4.36
CA GLU A 42 -4.86 -7.68 4.30
C GLU A 42 -5.41 -7.39 5.71
N GLU A 43 -5.03 -8.24 6.68
CA GLU A 43 -5.41 -8.17 8.10
C GLU A 43 -5.03 -6.82 8.74
N CYS A 44 -3.96 -6.17 8.29
CA CYS A 44 -3.51 -4.89 8.82
C CYS A 44 -4.49 -3.75 8.49
N LEU A 45 -5.07 -3.76 7.29
CA LEU A 45 -5.87 -2.64 6.77
C LEU A 45 -7.37 -2.94 6.68
N ALA A 46 -7.76 -4.23 6.64
CA ALA A 46 -9.15 -4.65 6.56
C ALA A 46 -10.05 -4.06 7.67
N PRO A 47 -9.60 -3.94 8.94
CA PRO A 47 -10.41 -3.32 9.99
C PRO A 47 -10.75 -1.85 9.70
N LEU A 48 -9.81 -1.11 9.13
CA LEU A 48 -10.02 0.30 8.75
C LEU A 48 -10.91 0.42 7.51
N ALA A 49 -10.85 -0.55 6.59
CA ALA A 49 -11.63 -0.56 5.35
C ALA A 49 -13.15 -0.77 5.59
N LYS A 50 -13.54 -1.22 6.79
CA LYS A 50 -14.96 -1.35 7.20
C LYS A 50 -15.73 -0.02 7.17
N ASN A 51 -15.03 1.11 7.34
CA ASN A 51 -15.60 2.44 7.21
C ASN A 51 -14.86 3.20 6.11
N GLN A 52 -15.53 3.39 4.96
CA GLN A 52 -14.96 4.08 3.80
C GLN A 52 -14.58 5.55 4.06
N SER A 53 -15.05 6.16 5.16
CA SER A 53 -14.66 7.52 5.58
C SER A 53 -13.30 7.58 6.27
N ASN A 54 -12.75 6.42 6.69
CA ASN A 54 -11.42 6.35 7.28
C ASN A 54 -10.35 6.76 6.26
N ARG A 55 -9.26 7.33 6.77
CA ARG A 55 -8.19 7.92 5.94
C ARG A 55 -6.89 7.16 6.14
N VAL A 56 -6.47 6.40 5.13
CA VAL A 56 -5.16 5.74 5.12
C VAL A 56 -4.28 6.37 4.04
N ARG A 57 -3.04 6.74 4.41
CA ARG A 57 -2.05 7.34 3.52
C ARG A 57 -0.72 6.59 3.60
N PHE A 58 -0.27 6.08 2.47
CA PHE A 58 0.94 5.25 2.37
C PHE A 58 1.80 5.55 1.13
N GLY A 59 1.58 6.69 0.47
CA GLY A 59 2.42 7.14 -0.64
C GLY A 59 3.89 7.27 -0.24
N GLY A 60 4.80 7.17 -1.22
CA GLY A 60 6.25 7.25 -1.00
C GLY A 60 6.90 5.97 -0.45
N ASN A 61 6.12 4.91 -0.24
CA ASN A 61 6.66 3.57 0.05
C ASN A 61 7.05 2.82 -1.24
N PRO A 62 8.14 2.03 -1.25
CA PRO A 62 8.62 1.30 -2.42
C PRO A 62 7.79 0.03 -2.70
N LEU A 63 6.49 0.19 -2.99
CA LEU A 63 5.55 -0.93 -3.12
C LEU A 63 5.97 -1.95 -4.18
N HIS A 64 5.89 -3.22 -3.82
CA HIS A 64 5.95 -4.37 -4.70
C HIS A 64 4.53 -4.74 -5.11
N CYS A 65 4.16 -4.38 -6.34
CA CYS A 65 2.84 -4.58 -6.90
C CYS A 65 2.76 -5.96 -7.57
N ASP A 66 2.51 -6.98 -6.76
CA ASP A 66 2.27 -8.36 -7.18
C ASP A 66 0.90 -8.84 -6.69
N CYS A 67 0.66 -10.14 -6.79
CA CYS A 67 -0.61 -10.74 -6.41
C CYS A 67 -0.92 -10.62 -4.91
N ASN A 68 0.10 -10.47 -4.06
CA ASN A 68 -0.10 -10.27 -2.62
C ASN A 68 -0.74 -8.91 -2.33
N LEU A 69 -0.53 -7.93 -3.20
CA LEU A 69 -1.11 -6.59 -3.04
C LEU A 69 -2.54 -6.49 -3.60
N ARG A 70 -3.12 -7.55 -4.18
CA ARG A 70 -4.43 -7.49 -4.89
C ARG A 70 -5.58 -6.94 -4.05
N PHE A 71 -5.59 -7.23 -2.75
CA PHE A 71 -6.67 -6.83 -1.86
C PHE A 71 -6.79 -5.30 -1.75
N VAL A 72 -5.70 -4.54 -1.95
CA VAL A 72 -5.74 -3.07 -1.88
C VAL A 72 -6.66 -2.47 -2.95
N LEU A 73 -6.88 -3.16 -4.06
CA LEU A 73 -7.78 -2.72 -5.12
C LEU A 73 -9.25 -2.68 -4.68
N THR A 74 -9.59 -3.34 -3.57
CA THR A 74 -10.93 -3.31 -2.95
C THR A 74 -11.14 -2.09 -2.04
N TYR A 75 -10.07 -1.37 -1.69
CA TYR A 75 -10.12 -0.23 -0.78
C TYR A 75 -10.48 1.07 -1.50
N PRO A 76 -10.89 2.12 -0.75
CA PRO A 76 -11.20 3.41 -1.35
C PRO A 76 -10.06 3.93 -2.23
N THR A 77 -10.40 4.44 -3.42
CA THR A 77 -9.42 4.98 -4.38
C THR A 77 -8.59 6.13 -3.80
N SER A 78 -9.12 6.82 -2.79
CA SER A 78 -8.42 7.88 -2.04
C SER A 78 -7.19 7.38 -1.28
N TRP A 79 -7.15 6.09 -0.91
CA TRP A 79 -6.01 5.47 -0.23
C TRP A 79 -4.90 5.10 -1.23
N LEU A 80 -5.25 4.85 -2.49
CA LEU A 80 -4.35 4.34 -3.53
C LEU A 80 -3.47 5.41 -4.19
N ASN A 81 -3.22 6.53 -3.49
CA ASN A 81 -2.28 7.57 -3.88
C ASN A 81 -0.83 7.12 -3.61
N ALA A 82 -0.42 6.04 -4.29
CA ALA A 82 0.91 5.46 -4.23
C ALA A 82 1.32 4.96 -5.62
N TYR A 83 2.59 4.59 -5.76
CA TYR A 83 3.18 4.11 -7.00
C TYR A 83 3.85 2.77 -6.76
N CYS A 84 3.78 1.89 -7.76
CA CYS A 84 4.53 0.66 -7.77
C CYS A 84 6.01 0.96 -8.01
N MET A 85 6.89 0.42 -7.19
CA MET A 85 8.34 0.49 -7.40
C MET A 85 8.86 -0.77 -8.11
N THR A 86 8.23 -1.91 -7.82
CA THR A 86 8.51 -3.21 -8.42
C THR A 86 7.18 -3.96 -8.66
N PRO A 87 7.13 -5.00 -9.51
CA PRO A 87 8.16 -5.39 -10.47
C PRO A 87 8.38 -4.36 -11.57
N LEU A 88 9.42 -4.53 -12.39
CA LEU A 88 9.79 -3.56 -13.45
C LEU A 88 8.63 -3.28 -14.42
N ALA A 89 7.79 -4.29 -14.71
CA ALA A 89 6.63 -4.16 -15.58
C ALA A 89 5.57 -3.15 -15.08
N LEU A 90 5.54 -2.88 -13.77
CA LEU A 90 4.62 -1.93 -13.14
C LEU A 90 5.35 -0.73 -12.53
N LYS A 91 6.68 -0.62 -12.67
CA LYS A 91 7.45 0.45 -12.04
C LYS A 91 6.95 1.84 -12.45
N HIS A 92 6.81 2.72 -11.46
CA HIS A 92 6.25 4.06 -11.53
C HIS A 92 4.78 4.14 -11.97
N ARG A 93 4.07 3.02 -12.02
CA ARG A 93 2.64 3.03 -12.31
C ARG A 93 1.85 3.45 -11.06
N PRO A 94 0.87 4.37 -11.19
CA PRO A 94 -0.02 4.69 -10.08
C PRO A 94 -0.81 3.46 -9.66
N LEU A 95 -0.82 3.13 -8.37
CA LEU A 95 -1.50 1.95 -7.84
C LEU A 95 -3.00 1.94 -8.17
N LYS A 96 -3.64 3.11 -8.09
CA LYS A 96 -5.04 3.33 -8.52
C LYS A 96 -5.34 2.96 -9.98
N ASN A 97 -4.32 2.84 -10.83
CA ASN A 97 -4.44 2.53 -12.25
C ASN A 97 -3.95 1.11 -12.59
N VAL A 98 -3.67 0.28 -11.58
CA VAL A 98 -3.27 -1.13 -11.75
C VAL A 98 -4.50 -2.02 -11.66
N THR A 99 -4.59 -3.04 -12.52
CA THR A 99 -5.67 -4.03 -12.49
C THR A 99 -5.22 -5.32 -11.80
N GLU A 100 -6.18 -6.12 -11.34
CA GLU A 100 -5.89 -7.42 -10.73
C GLU A 100 -5.11 -8.35 -11.68
N ALA A 101 -5.47 -8.40 -12.96
CA ALA A 101 -4.75 -9.17 -13.97
C ALA A 101 -3.29 -8.73 -14.18
N GLN A 102 -2.95 -7.50 -13.80
CA GLN A 102 -1.58 -6.99 -13.85
C GLN A 102 -0.78 -7.32 -12.59
N LEU A 103 -1.46 -7.41 -11.44
CA LEU A 103 -0.88 -7.91 -10.19
C LEU A 103 -0.69 -9.43 -10.23
N CYS A 104 -1.63 -10.16 -10.84
CA CYS A 104 -1.68 -11.62 -10.91
C CYS A 104 -1.76 -12.13 -12.38
N PRO A 105 -0.73 -11.92 -13.22
CA PRO A 105 -0.78 -12.24 -14.66
C PRO A 105 -0.87 -13.74 -15.00
N SER A 106 -0.50 -14.64 -14.09
CA SER A 106 -0.37 -16.07 -14.35
C SER A 106 -1.49 -16.94 -13.77
N GLY A 107 -2.50 -16.35 -13.11
CA GLY A 107 -3.41 -17.13 -12.26
C GLY A 107 -2.71 -17.76 -11.05
N GLU A 108 -1.53 -17.24 -10.67
CA GLU A 108 -0.83 -17.59 -9.44
C GLU A 108 -1.75 -17.29 -8.25
N GLN A 109 -2.36 -18.35 -7.72
CA GLN A 109 -3.03 -18.28 -6.43
C GLN A 109 -1.94 -18.18 -5.37
N SER A 110 -1.96 -17.07 -4.63
CA SER A 110 -1.14 -16.83 -3.44
C SER A 110 -1.08 -18.11 -2.59
N GLN A 111 0.13 -18.61 -2.35
CA GLN A 111 0.40 -19.77 -1.52
C GLN A 111 0.57 -19.37 -0.05
#